data_AF-A0A3P6V4F3-F1
#
_entry.id   AF-A0A3P6V4F3-F1
#
_cell.length_a   1.000
_cell.length_b   1.000
_cell.length_c   1.000
_cell.angle_alpha   90.00
_cell.angle_beta   90.00
_cell.angle_gamma   90.00
#
_symmetry.space_group_name_H-M   'P 1'
#
loop_
_entity.id
_entity.type
_entity.pdbx_description
1 polymer ?
#
loop_
_entity_poly.entity_id
_entity_poly.type
_entity_poly.pdbx_seq_one_letter_code
_entity_poly.pdbx_strand_id
1 'polypeptide(L)'
;MHVLNTNLLLLTGSVVFAKLHFSAERHLSNIRQLTFGGQNAEGYFSFDGNWLTFQAAGKAQYGTFCDQIYKLDLTVPPEKQLPQRISTGIGACTCSYFYPDNRHMIYAGTFQHSNFTSSINIESCPTKTCQTERAKTDPRLRHL
;
A
#
# COMPACT_ATOMS: atom_id res chain seq x y z
N MET A 1 18.33 -32.74 41.79
CA MET A 1 18.04 -31.29 41.66
C MET A 1 18.92 -30.75 40.54
N HIS A 2 18.40 -30.64 39.32
CA HIS A 2 19.07 -29.95 38.22
C HIS A 2 18.35 -28.62 37.98
N VAL A 3 19.05 -27.53 38.24
CA VAL A 3 18.59 -26.17 37.92
C VAL A 3 19.08 -25.89 36.50
N LEU A 4 18.16 -25.90 35.53
CA LEU A 4 18.43 -25.45 34.16
C LEU A 4 18.40 -23.92 34.14
N ASN A 5 19.56 -23.34 33.85
CA ASN A 5 19.78 -21.91 33.73
C ASN A 5 19.31 -21.44 32.34
N THR A 6 18.16 -20.78 32.28
CA THR A 6 17.60 -20.22 31.04
C THR A 6 18.21 -18.84 30.78
N ASN A 7 19.11 -18.76 29.79
CA ASN A 7 19.57 -17.48 29.24
C ASN A 7 18.44 -16.82 28.44
N LEU A 8 17.83 -15.79 29.01
CA LEU A 8 16.89 -14.90 28.32
C LEU A 8 17.68 -13.94 27.42
N LEU A 9 17.75 -14.21 26.12
CA LEU A 9 18.24 -13.24 25.14
C LEU A 9 17.20 -12.12 24.97
N LEU A 10 17.50 -10.96 25.53
CA LEU A 10 16.80 -9.71 25.21
C LEU A 10 17.27 -9.23 23.83
N LEU A 11 16.48 -9.45 22.79
CA LEU A 11 16.65 -8.76 21.51
C LEU A 11 16.29 -7.28 21.70
N THR A 12 17.32 -6.44 21.83
CA THR A 12 17.18 -4.99 21.74
C THR A 12 16.97 -4.60 20.27
N GLY A 13 15.72 -4.67 19.82
CA GLY A 13 15.34 -4.11 18.53
C GLY A 13 15.57 -2.60 18.54
N SER A 14 16.50 -2.11 17.72
CA SER A 14 16.67 -0.67 17.49
C SER A 14 15.45 -0.13 16.77
N VAL A 15 14.67 0.71 17.45
CA VAL A 15 13.58 1.48 16.83
C VAL A 15 14.22 2.65 16.08
N VAL A 16 14.34 2.53 14.76
CA VAL A 16 14.80 3.63 13.91
C VAL A 16 13.61 4.57 13.69
N PHE A 17 13.60 5.70 14.38
CA PHE A 17 12.68 6.80 14.06
C PHE A 17 13.17 7.49 12.79
N ALA A 18 12.47 7.27 11.68
CA ALA A 18 12.73 8.01 10.45
C ALA A 18 12.44 9.50 10.68
N LYS A 19 13.41 10.37 10.38
CA LYS A 19 13.23 11.82 10.48
C LYS A 19 12.33 12.29 9.34
N LEU A 20 11.07 12.63 9.67
CA LEU A 20 10.07 13.09 8.69
C LEU A 20 10.41 14.44 8.04
N HIS A 21 11.18 15.28 8.75
CA HIS A 21 11.52 16.61 8.29
C HIS A 21 12.95 16.68 7.77
N PHE A 22 13.10 16.90 6.46
CA PHE A 22 14.39 17.20 5.85
C PHE A 22 14.87 18.57 6.34
N SER A 23 16.08 18.65 6.88
CA SER A 23 16.56 19.88 7.54
C SER A 23 16.71 21.09 6.62
N ALA A 24 16.81 20.89 5.30
CA ALA A 24 16.87 22.00 4.36
C ALA A 24 15.48 22.43 3.83
N GLU A 25 14.41 21.68 4.11
CA GLU A 25 13.04 22.13 3.82
C GLU A 25 12.65 23.24 4.81
N ARG A 26 12.09 24.33 4.31
CA ARG A 26 11.76 25.52 5.10
C ARG A 26 10.31 26.00 4.93
N HIS A 27 9.57 25.43 3.98
CA HIS A 27 8.21 25.86 3.63
C HIS A 27 7.14 24.94 4.22
N LEU A 28 7.48 23.69 4.53
CA LEU A 28 6.55 22.72 5.09
C LEU A 28 6.66 22.69 6.61
N SER A 29 5.52 22.76 7.29
CA SER A 29 5.40 22.57 8.73
C SER A 29 4.37 21.46 9.00
N ASN A 30 4.38 20.88 10.20
CA ASN A 30 3.41 19.87 10.63
C ASN A 30 3.30 18.64 9.69
N ILE A 31 4.43 18.20 9.12
CA ILE A 31 4.46 17.03 8.24
C ILE A 31 4.05 15.80 9.04
N ARG A 32 3.07 15.05 8.50
CA ARG A 32 2.56 13.81 9.08
C ARG A 32 2.72 12.67 8.08
N GLN A 33 3.29 11.55 8.53
CA GLN A 33 3.33 10.32 7.76
C GLN A 33 1.97 9.62 7.81
N LEU A 34 1.47 9.16 6.65
CA LEU A 34 0.16 8.51 6.52
C LEU A 34 0.25 7.00 6.25
N THR A 35 1.39 6.50 5.76
CA THR A 35 1.59 5.10 5.35
C THR A 35 2.91 4.56 5.88
N PHE A 36 2.94 3.29 6.33
CA PHE A 36 4.08 2.69 7.04
C PHE A 36 4.66 1.47 6.28
N GLY A 37 4.97 1.68 5.01
CA GLY A 37 5.57 0.69 4.12
C GLY A 37 4.81 0.50 2.81
N GLY A 38 5.19 -0.54 2.07
CA GLY A 38 4.66 -0.83 0.74
C GLY A 38 5.01 0.24 -0.29
N GLN A 39 4.38 0.15 -1.45
CA GLN A 39 4.44 1.15 -2.51
C GLN A 39 3.12 1.91 -2.49
N ASN A 40 3.19 3.24 -2.44
CA ASN A 40 2.02 4.12 -2.33
C ASN A 40 2.11 5.20 -3.39
N ALA A 41 0.98 5.50 -4.04
CA ALA A 41 0.88 6.52 -5.08
C ALA A 41 -0.53 7.13 -5.08
N GLU A 42 -0.69 8.22 -5.82
CA GLU A 42 -2.00 8.79 -6.19
C GLU A 42 -2.96 9.00 -5.00
N GLY A 43 -2.57 9.86 -4.04
CA GLY A 43 -3.42 10.22 -2.90
C GLY A 43 -4.45 11.31 -3.23
N TYR A 44 -5.71 11.11 -2.83
CA TYR A 44 -6.81 12.04 -3.02
C TYR A 44 -7.60 12.22 -1.72
N PHE A 45 -7.72 13.47 -1.28
CA PHE A 45 -8.47 13.82 -0.08
C PHE A 45 -9.97 13.95 -0.40
N SER A 46 -10.83 13.55 0.53
CA SER A 46 -12.24 13.91 0.49
C SER A 46 -12.40 15.43 0.68
N PHE A 47 -13.53 15.98 0.22
CA PHE A 47 -13.80 17.42 0.29
C PHE A 47 -13.93 17.92 1.74
N ASP A 48 -14.39 17.06 2.65
CA ASP A 48 -14.40 17.36 4.10
C ASP A 48 -13.05 17.16 4.79
N GLY A 49 -12.04 16.63 4.10
CA GLY A 49 -10.70 16.37 4.64
C GLY A 49 -10.61 15.20 5.61
N ASN A 50 -11.69 14.43 5.80
CA ASN A 50 -11.72 13.32 6.77
C ASN A 50 -11.19 12.01 6.20
N TRP A 51 -11.07 11.88 4.88
CA TRP A 51 -10.67 10.63 4.23
C TRP A 51 -9.59 10.86 3.18
N LEU A 52 -8.75 9.85 3.00
CA LEU A 52 -7.79 9.75 1.89
C LEU A 52 -8.07 8.45 1.13
N THR A 53 -8.24 8.53 -0.19
CA THR A 53 -8.08 7.37 -1.06
C THR A 53 -6.71 7.40 -1.71
N PHE A 54 -6.09 6.24 -1.89
CA PHE A 54 -4.78 6.16 -2.50
C PHE A 54 -4.56 4.79 -3.14
N GLN A 55 -3.65 4.77 -4.11
CA GLN A 55 -3.17 3.54 -4.73
C GLN A 55 -2.05 2.94 -3.87
N ALA A 56 -2.12 1.64 -3.58
CA ALA A 56 -1.03 0.95 -2.90
C ALA A 56 -0.86 -0.51 -3.32
N ALA A 57 0.35 -1.02 -3.13
CA ALA A 57 0.73 -2.41 -3.32
C ALA A 57 1.83 -2.82 -2.33
N GLY A 58 1.93 -4.11 -2.02
CA GLY A 58 2.97 -4.66 -1.15
C GLY A 58 2.43 -5.80 -0.30
N LYS A 59 2.96 -7.01 -0.48
CA LYS A 59 2.45 -8.22 0.19
C LYS A 59 2.40 -8.09 1.71
N ALA A 60 3.44 -7.51 2.31
CA ALA A 60 3.56 -7.42 3.76
C ALA A 60 2.58 -6.41 4.38
N GLN A 61 2.31 -5.28 3.70
CA GLN A 61 1.46 -4.21 4.22
C GLN A 61 0.01 -4.33 3.77
N TYR A 62 -0.22 -4.81 2.55
CA TYR A 62 -1.48 -4.69 1.83
C TYR A 62 -2.02 -6.05 1.33
N GLY A 63 -1.22 -7.11 1.41
CA GLY A 63 -1.61 -8.46 0.98
C GLY A 63 -1.68 -8.65 -0.54
N THR A 64 -1.28 -7.66 -1.34
CA THR A 64 -1.32 -7.71 -2.81
C THR A 64 0.02 -7.35 -3.44
N PHE A 65 0.28 -7.86 -4.65
CA PHE A 65 1.47 -7.54 -5.44
C PHE A 65 1.22 -6.50 -6.53
N CYS A 66 -0.05 -6.18 -6.76
CA CYS A 66 -0.51 -5.20 -7.73
C CYS A 66 -1.20 -4.04 -7.02
N ASP A 67 -1.24 -2.92 -7.74
CA ASP A 67 -1.84 -1.67 -7.33
C ASP A 67 -3.35 -1.84 -7.09
N GLN A 68 -3.79 -1.53 -5.88
CA GLN A 68 -5.17 -1.56 -5.41
C GLN A 68 -5.52 -0.21 -4.78
N ILE A 69 -6.81 0.07 -4.63
CA ILE A 69 -7.26 1.32 -4.00
C ILE A 69 -7.65 1.05 -2.54
N TYR A 70 -7.09 1.88 -1.68
CA TYR A 70 -7.34 1.88 -0.24
C TYR A 70 -7.96 3.20 0.19
N LYS A 71 -8.70 3.16 1.29
CA LYS A 71 -9.27 4.30 1.99
C LYS A 71 -8.73 4.36 3.42
N LEU A 72 -8.23 5.52 3.82
CA LEU A 72 -7.71 5.81 5.16
C LEU A 72 -8.57 6.88 5.82
N ASP A 73 -8.91 6.68 7.08
CA ASP A 73 -9.60 7.67 7.93
C ASP A 73 -8.55 8.65 8.48
N LEU A 74 -8.64 9.94 8.16
CA LEU A 74 -7.68 10.94 8.63
C LEU A 74 -7.99 11.46 10.03
N THR A 75 -9.17 11.14 10.58
CA THR A 75 -9.58 11.48 11.95
C THR A 75 -8.96 10.53 12.98
N VAL A 76 -8.53 9.34 12.55
CA VAL A 76 -7.83 8.36 13.37
C VAL A 76 -6.31 8.47 13.12
N PRO A 77 -5.44 8.30 14.13
CA PRO A 77 -4.00 8.25 13.92
C PRO A 77 -3.59 7.14 12.91
N PRO A 78 -2.90 7.47 11.79
CA PRO A 78 -2.51 6.50 10.75
C PRO A 78 -1.75 5.29 11.30
N GLU A 79 -0.90 5.50 12.30
CA GLU A 79 -0.11 4.44 12.95
C GLU A 79 -0.96 3.46 13.79
N LYS A 80 -2.23 3.79 14.05
CA LYS A 80 -3.17 2.98 14.85
C LYS A 80 -4.24 2.28 14.01
N GLN A 81 -4.15 2.36 12.68
CA GLN A 81 -5.15 1.79 11.79
C GLN A 81 -4.50 1.16 10.56
N LEU A 82 -5.28 0.29 9.90
CA LEU A 82 -4.93 -0.24 8.59
C LEU A 82 -5.86 0.38 7.54
N PRO A 83 -5.32 0.88 6.41
CA PRO A 83 -6.14 1.33 5.30
C PRO A 83 -7.08 0.23 4.82
N GLN A 84 -8.36 0.57 4.61
CA GLN A 84 -9.37 -0.35 4.12
C GLN A 84 -9.25 -0.48 2.59
N ARG A 85 -9.10 -1.69 2.06
CA ARG A 85 -9.19 -1.91 0.60
C ARG A 85 -10.62 -1.66 0.13
N ILE A 86 -10.79 -0.82 -0.89
CA ILE A 86 -12.09 -0.54 -1.52
C ILE A 86 -12.20 -1.13 -2.92
N SER A 87 -11.09 -1.47 -3.55
CA SER A 87 -11.08 -2.25 -4.79
C SER A 87 -11.30 -3.74 -4.52
N THR A 88 -11.63 -4.48 -5.58
CA THR A 88 -12.00 -5.90 -5.51
C THR A 88 -10.84 -6.82 -5.10
N GLY A 89 -9.59 -6.38 -5.27
CA GLY A 89 -8.41 -7.23 -5.12
C GLY A 89 -8.07 -8.04 -6.36
N ILE A 90 -8.79 -7.86 -7.48
CA ILE A 90 -8.58 -8.59 -8.73
C ILE A 90 -8.14 -7.62 -9.82
N GLY A 91 -7.07 -7.96 -10.53
CA GLY A 91 -6.44 -7.07 -11.51
C GLY A 91 -5.74 -5.88 -10.85
N ALA A 92 -5.45 -4.83 -11.61
CA ALA A 92 -4.80 -3.62 -11.12
C ALA A 92 -5.76 -2.42 -11.19
N CYS A 93 -5.68 -1.53 -10.18
CA CYS A 93 -6.52 -0.34 -10.05
C CYS A 93 -5.68 0.94 -9.92
N THR A 94 -6.25 2.08 -10.32
CA THR A 94 -5.61 3.41 -10.33
C THR A 94 -6.64 4.54 -10.28
N CYS A 95 -6.19 5.79 -10.14
CA CYS A 95 -6.95 7.01 -10.36
C CYS A 95 -8.25 7.09 -9.54
N SER A 96 -8.13 6.95 -8.22
CA SER A 96 -9.29 7.14 -7.34
C SER A 96 -9.69 8.61 -7.23
N TYR A 97 -10.96 8.91 -6.99
CA TYR A 97 -11.40 10.29 -6.71
C TYR A 97 -12.68 10.31 -5.87
N PHE A 98 -12.81 11.30 -4.99
CA PHE A 98 -14.02 11.55 -4.22
C PHE A 98 -14.97 12.48 -4.96
N TYR A 99 -16.27 12.20 -4.92
CA TYR A 99 -17.26 13.17 -5.34
C TYR A 99 -17.45 14.27 -4.27
N PRO A 100 -17.95 15.47 -4.64
CA PRO A 100 -18.16 16.57 -3.70
C PRO A 100 -19.07 16.26 -2.51
N ASP A 101 -19.87 15.21 -2.57
CA ASP A 101 -20.79 14.82 -1.50
C ASP A 101 -20.13 14.00 -0.38
N ASN A 102 -18.82 13.75 -0.46
CA ASN A 102 -18.03 12.95 0.49
C ASN A 102 -18.53 11.51 0.69
N ARG A 103 -19.43 11.03 -0.17
CA ARG A 103 -20.06 9.71 -0.05
C ARG A 103 -19.71 8.79 -1.21
N HIS A 104 -19.64 9.34 -2.41
CA HIS A 104 -19.32 8.57 -3.59
C HIS A 104 -17.84 8.72 -3.96
N MET A 105 -17.33 7.68 -4.59
CA MET A 105 -15.98 7.63 -5.11
C MET A 105 -15.96 6.86 -6.43
N ILE A 106 -14.97 7.16 -7.24
CA ILE A 106 -14.66 6.42 -8.47
C ILE A 106 -13.22 5.97 -8.41
N TYR A 107 -12.90 4.87 -9.09
CA TYR A 107 -11.56 4.47 -9.43
C TYR A 107 -11.58 3.70 -10.75
N ALA A 108 -10.46 3.66 -11.45
CA ALA A 108 -10.29 2.84 -12.64
C ALA A 108 -9.68 1.49 -12.25
N GLY A 109 -10.10 0.42 -12.93
CA GLY A 109 -9.58 -0.91 -12.69
C GLY A 109 -9.64 -1.79 -13.92
N THR A 110 -8.65 -2.68 -14.03
CA THR A 110 -8.71 -3.85 -14.89
C THR A 110 -9.14 -5.02 -14.03
N PHE A 111 -10.02 -5.87 -14.54
CA PHE A 111 -10.50 -7.03 -13.81
C PHE A 111 -10.19 -8.26 -14.62
N GLN A 112 -9.40 -9.17 -14.05
CA GLN A 112 -9.20 -10.48 -14.66
C GLN A 112 -10.53 -11.23 -14.61
N HIS A 113 -11.07 -11.58 -15.78
CA HIS A 113 -12.20 -12.49 -15.85
C HIS A 113 -11.70 -13.90 -15.52
N SER A 114 -12.09 -14.42 -14.36
CA SER A 114 -11.79 -15.79 -13.95
C SER A 114 -13.04 -16.49 -13.42
N ASN A 115 -13.27 -17.73 -13.84
CA ASN A 115 -14.28 -18.59 -13.22
C ASN A 115 -13.82 -18.96 -11.81
N PHE A 116 -14.40 -18.29 -10.81
CA PHE A 116 -14.09 -18.52 -9.41
C PHE A 116 -14.60 -19.90 -9.00
N THR A 117 -13.68 -20.83 -8.71
CA THR A 117 -13.98 -22.09 -8.02
C THR A 117 -13.22 -22.11 -6.70
N SER A 118 -13.85 -22.62 -5.64
CA SER A 118 -13.32 -22.67 -4.27
C SER A 118 -12.02 -23.47 -4.11
N SER A 119 -11.50 -24.05 -5.19
CA SER A 119 -10.31 -24.89 -5.24
C SER A 119 -9.08 -24.20 -5.83
N ILE A 120 -9.19 -22.98 -6.37
CA ILE A 120 -8.10 -22.30 -7.08
C ILE A 120 -7.68 -21.04 -6.32
N ASN A 121 -6.44 -21.04 -5.81
CA ASN A 121 -5.75 -19.81 -5.42
C ASN A 121 -5.33 -19.07 -6.70
N ILE A 122 -6.23 -18.24 -7.24
CA ILE A 122 -5.89 -17.38 -8.37
C ILE A 122 -5.08 -16.22 -7.83
N GLU A 123 -3.79 -16.18 -8.14
CA GLU A 123 -3.01 -14.94 -8.00
C GLU A 123 -3.58 -13.93 -9.00
N SER A 124 -4.50 -13.11 -8.52
CA SER A 124 -5.33 -12.19 -9.30
C SER A 124 -4.59 -10.94 -9.77
N CYS A 125 -3.34 -10.78 -9.34
CA CYS A 125 -2.50 -9.64 -9.68
C CYS A 125 -1.72 -9.92 -10.97
N PRO A 126 -1.89 -9.08 -12.02
CA PRO A 126 -1.10 -9.22 -13.22
C PRO A 126 0.38 -8.90 -12.94
N THR A 127 1.28 -9.66 -13.55
CA THR A 127 2.72 -9.39 -13.48
C THR A 127 3.04 -8.07 -14.16
N LYS A 128 3.76 -7.18 -13.46
CA LYS A 128 4.22 -5.92 -14.07
C LYS A 128 5.15 -6.23 -15.25
N THR A 129 4.99 -5.51 -16.36
CA THR A 129 5.76 -5.79 -17.59
C THR A 129 7.28 -5.78 -17.35
N CYS A 130 7.79 -4.86 -16.52
CA CYS A 130 9.20 -4.77 -16.15
C CYS A 130 9.75 -6.02 -15.41
N GLN A 131 8.87 -6.86 -14.87
CA GLN A 131 9.25 -8.09 -14.16
C GLN A 131 9.11 -9.35 -15.02
N THR A 132 8.75 -9.20 -16.29
CA THR A 132 8.60 -10.34 -17.22
C THR A 132 9.94 -10.76 -17.81
N GLU A 133 10.08 -12.02 -18.25
CA GLU A 133 11.27 -12.50 -18.98
C GLU A 133 11.49 -11.71 -20.28
N ARG A 134 10.41 -11.26 -20.92
CA ARG A 134 10.49 -10.37 -22.08
C ARG A 134 11.24 -9.08 -21.75
N ALA A 135 11.02 -8.48 -20.58
CA ALA A 135 11.68 -7.24 -20.22
C ALA A 135 13.21 -7.37 -20.15
N LYS A 136 13.73 -8.56 -19.79
CA LYS A 136 15.18 -8.81 -19.75
C LYS A 136 15.84 -8.80 -21.13
N THR A 137 15.10 -9.17 -22.17
CA THR A 137 15.63 -9.34 -23.55
C THR A 137 15.22 -8.21 -24.48
N ASP A 138 14.12 -7.52 -24.19
CA ASP A 138 13.60 -6.44 -25.01
C ASP A 138 14.52 -5.19 -24.91
N PRO A 139 15.03 -4.66 -26.04
CA PRO A 139 16.00 -3.58 -26.04
C PRO A 139 15.46 -2.26 -25.48
N ARG A 140 14.13 -2.09 -25.40
CA ARG A 140 13.49 -0.91 -24.80
C ARG A 140 13.18 -1.13 -23.33
N LEU A 141 12.71 -2.32 -22.97
CA LEU A 141 12.25 -2.60 -21.60
C LEU A 141 13.39 -2.95 -20.63
N ARG A 142 14.53 -3.45 -21.10
CA ARG A 142 15.67 -3.86 -20.25
C ARG A 142 16.32 -2.73 -19.44
N HIS A 143 15.97 -1.48 -19.74
CA HIS A 143 16.49 -0.28 -19.09
C HIS A 143 15.50 0.34 -18.08
N LEU A 144 14.29 -0.23 -17.96
CA LEU A 144 13.27 0.14 -16.98
C LEU A 144 13.50 -0.61 -15.67
#